data_AF-A0A2P8F384-F1
#
_entry.id   AF-A0A2P8F384-F1
#
_cell.length_a   1.000
_cell.length_b   1.000
_cell.length_c   1.000
_cell.angle_alpha   90.00
_cell.angle_beta   90.00
_cell.angle_gamma   90.00
#
_symmetry.space_group_name_H-M   'P 1'
#
loop_
_entity.id
_entity.type
_entity.pdbx_description
1 polymer ?
#
loop_
_entity_poly.entity_id
_entity_poly.type
_entity_poly.pdbx_seq_one_letter_code
_entity_poly.pdbx_strand_id
1 'polypeptide(L)'
;MSMFKYQNRCKTTFNTLLAGLLASVCSVSVQAAAIDEAKLYGNWACSHEESDEGTHISAIFDVSYNANGTSRSLGNLKVTVGGMLVMTNQYDFQGNWEIKDGYLLETTTHVQGTNLTNNSKLGAAELAEMFPTGDTDRSFIVELSDQKLITQDEESVNFECSRKR
;
A
#
# COMPACT_ATOMS: atom_id res chain seq x y z
N MET A 1 17.40 -4.47 -13.42
CA MET A 1 18.39 -3.38 -13.52
C MET A 1 18.42 -2.87 -14.95
N SER A 2 17.73 -1.77 -15.24
CA SER A 2 17.85 -1.09 -16.53
C SER A 2 18.14 0.38 -16.26
N MET A 3 19.30 0.84 -16.73
CA MET A 3 19.79 2.21 -16.60
C MET A 3 18.94 3.16 -17.45
N PHE A 4 18.51 4.27 -16.87
CA PHE A 4 17.96 5.39 -17.62
C PHE A 4 19.08 6.13 -18.37
N LYS A 5 18.94 6.27 -19.70
CA LYS A 5 19.84 7.05 -20.56
C LYS A 5 19.50 8.53 -20.46
N TYR A 6 20.47 9.34 -20.03
CA TYR A 6 20.43 10.80 -20.03
C TYR A 6 20.89 11.33 -21.39
N GLN A 7 20.05 12.06 -22.14
CA GLN A 7 20.49 12.81 -23.32
C GLN A 7 20.51 14.31 -23.01
N ASN A 8 21.72 14.84 -22.80
CA ASN A 8 21.98 16.27 -22.69
C ASN A 8 21.99 16.92 -24.08
N ARG A 9 21.06 17.84 -24.33
CA ARG A 9 21.21 18.88 -25.38
C ARG A 9 20.85 20.24 -24.80
N CYS A 10 21.82 20.88 -24.16
CA CYS A 10 21.74 22.32 -23.88
C CYS A 10 22.45 23.05 -25.02
N LYS A 11 21.70 23.79 -25.85
CA LYS A 11 22.25 24.63 -26.93
C LYS A 11 22.99 25.81 -26.31
N THR A 12 24.25 26.01 -26.69
CA THR A 12 25.07 27.15 -26.29
C THR A 12 24.87 28.29 -27.29
N THR A 13 24.40 29.46 -26.82
CA THR A 13 24.51 30.73 -27.55
C THR A 13 25.12 31.80 -26.63
N PHE A 14 25.88 32.67 -27.28
CA PHE A 14 27.00 33.49 -26.83
C PHE A 14 26.59 34.85 -26.19
N ASN A 15 27.44 35.35 -25.26
CA ASN A 15 27.68 36.75 -24.81
C ASN A 15 26.48 37.58 -24.27
N THR A 16 26.54 38.39 -23.20
CA THR A 16 27.57 39.35 -22.77
C THR A 16 27.25 39.82 -21.32
N LEU A 17 28.29 40.18 -20.56
CA LEU A 17 28.37 40.99 -19.32
C LEU A 17 27.09 41.71 -18.81
N LEU A 18 26.63 41.41 -17.59
CA LEU A 18 26.47 42.38 -16.48
C LEU A 18 25.96 41.69 -15.19
N ALA A 19 26.33 42.28 -14.06
CA ALA A 19 26.11 41.82 -12.69
C ALA A 19 24.64 41.65 -12.28
N GLY A 20 24.38 40.61 -11.48
CA GLY A 20 23.09 40.34 -10.85
C GLY A 20 23.00 38.88 -10.40
N LEU A 21 23.60 38.56 -9.25
CA LEU A 21 23.53 37.24 -8.61
C LEU A 21 22.10 37.02 -8.05
N LEU A 22 21.14 36.80 -8.95
CA LEU A 22 19.94 36.03 -8.61
C LEU A 22 20.31 34.58 -8.87
N ALA A 23 20.63 33.85 -7.80
CA ALA A 23 20.65 32.40 -7.84
C ALA A 23 19.24 31.94 -8.20
N SER A 24 18.99 31.79 -9.50
CA SER A 24 17.83 31.09 -10.04
C SER A 24 18.00 29.63 -9.63
N VAL A 25 17.49 29.32 -8.43
CA VAL A 25 17.28 27.94 -8.00
C VAL A 25 16.21 27.43 -8.95
N CYS A 26 16.64 26.71 -9.99
CA CYS A 26 15.73 25.87 -10.75
C CYS A 26 15.18 24.84 -9.77
N SER A 27 14.02 25.14 -9.18
CA SER A 27 13.21 24.17 -8.48
C SER A 27 12.86 23.10 -9.51
N VAL A 28 13.61 22.00 -9.52
CA VAL A 28 13.27 20.82 -10.30
C VAL A 28 12.06 20.23 -9.59
N SER A 29 10.87 20.64 -10.01
CA SER A 29 9.63 19.96 -9.63
C SER A 29 9.70 18.57 -10.23
N VAL A 30 10.10 17.59 -9.41
CA VAL A 30 9.99 16.17 -9.76
C VAL A 30 8.49 15.87 -9.81
N GLN A 31 7.93 15.94 -11.01
CA GLN A 31 6.57 15.48 -11.25
C GLN A 31 6.64 13.96 -11.26
N ALA A 32 6.16 13.33 -10.18
CA ALA A 32 5.94 11.90 -10.17
C ALA A 32 5.11 11.53 -11.40
N ALA A 33 5.55 10.53 -12.16
CA ALA A 33 4.78 10.06 -13.30
C ALA A 33 3.39 9.63 -12.81
N ALA A 34 2.34 10.03 -13.54
CA ALA A 34 0.97 9.67 -13.18
C ALA A 34 0.82 8.14 -13.17
N ILE A 35 0.28 7.61 -12.08
CA ILE A 35 -0.04 6.18 -11.95
C ILE A 35 -1.31 5.91 -12.75
N ASP A 36 -1.29 4.85 -13.55
CA ASP A 36 -2.47 4.37 -14.28
C ASP A 36 -3.37 3.55 -13.34
N GLU A 37 -4.39 4.20 -12.77
CA GLU A 37 -5.32 3.60 -11.82
C GLU A 37 -6.07 2.40 -12.37
N ALA A 38 -6.27 2.33 -13.69
CA ALA A 38 -6.99 1.23 -14.31
C ALA A 38 -6.31 -0.13 -14.11
N LYS A 39 -5.00 -0.12 -13.83
CA LYS A 39 -4.24 -1.33 -13.48
C LYS A 39 -4.62 -1.87 -12.11
N LEU A 40 -5.10 -1.04 -11.20
CA LEU A 40 -5.52 -1.47 -9.86
C LEU A 40 -6.83 -2.26 -9.90
N TYR A 41 -7.75 -1.94 -10.80
CA TYR A 41 -9.11 -2.52 -10.81
C TYR A 41 -9.08 -4.03 -10.94
N GLY A 42 -9.78 -4.78 -10.09
CA GLY A 42 -9.88 -6.23 -10.16
C GLY A 42 -9.54 -6.91 -8.84
N ASN A 43 -9.31 -8.21 -8.90
CA ASN A 43 -9.07 -9.04 -7.71
C ASN A 43 -7.58 -9.34 -7.53
N TRP A 44 -7.13 -9.25 -6.29
CA TRP A 44 -5.75 -9.41 -5.87
C TRP A 44 -5.68 -10.38 -4.70
N ALA A 45 -4.65 -11.22 -4.69
CA ALA A 45 -4.27 -12.04 -3.55
C ALA A 45 -3.05 -11.39 -2.91
N CYS A 46 -3.26 -10.79 -1.75
CA CYS A 46 -2.28 -10.07 -0.96
C CYS A 46 -1.82 -10.92 0.21
N SER A 47 -0.53 -10.88 0.49
CA SER A 47 0.04 -11.56 1.64
C SER A 47 1.13 -10.73 2.28
N HIS A 48 1.19 -10.81 3.59
CA HIS A 48 2.25 -10.23 4.39
C HIS A 48 2.66 -11.22 5.47
N GLU A 49 3.96 -11.38 5.66
CA GLU A 49 4.53 -12.21 6.70
C GLU A 49 5.66 -11.44 7.40
N GLU A 50 5.61 -11.44 8.72
CA GLU A 50 6.60 -10.79 9.57
C GLU A 50 6.98 -11.74 10.71
N SER A 51 8.23 -11.70 11.13
CA SER A 51 8.69 -12.44 12.31
C SER A 51 9.63 -11.58 13.13
N ASP A 52 9.33 -11.44 14.42
CA ASP A 52 10.16 -10.71 15.37
C ASP A 52 10.15 -11.40 16.75
N GLU A 53 11.34 -11.54 17.35
CA GLU A 53 11.56 -12.12 18.69
C GLU A 53 10.72 -13.38 19.04
N GLY A 54 10.53 -14.28 18.06
CA GLY A 54 9.76 -15.52 18.25
C GLY A 54 8.25 -15.38 18.10
N THR A 55 7.77 -14.17 17.81
CA THR A 55 6.43 -13.88 17.27
C THR A 55 6.48 -13.96 15.75
N HIS A 56 5.47 -14.54 15.14
CA HIS A 56 5.29 -14.56 13.69
C HIS A 56 3.85 -14.20 13.34
N ILE A 57 3.71 -13.21 12.47
CA ILE A 57 2.45 -12.67 11.98
C ILE A 57 2.34 -13.05 10.50
N SER A 58 1.17 -13.58 10.12
CA SER A 58 0.83 -13.90 8.74
C SER A 58 -0.55 -13.35 8.43
N ALA A 59 -0.62 -12.52 7.40
CA ALA A 59 -1.83 -11.89 6.89
C ALA A 59 -2.02 -12.34 5.44
N ILE A 60 -3.17 -12.92 5.12
CA ILE A 60 -3.52 -13.34 3.76
C ILE A 60 -4.90 -12.81 3.44
N PHE A 61 -4.98 -11.97 2.41
CA PHE A 61 -6.20 -11.25 2.04
C PHE A 61 -6.45 -11.34 0.54
N ASP A 62 -7.69 -11.63 0.17
CA ASP A 62 -8.19 -11.35 -1.16
C ASP A 62 -8.77 -9.93 -1.16
N VAL A 63 -8.33 -9.09 -2.09
CA VAL A 63 -8.77 -7.69 -2.20
C VAL A 63 -9.33 -7.43 -3.59
N SER A 64 -10.49 -6.79 -3.67
CA SER A 64 -11.14 -6.35 -4.90
C SER A 64 -11.16 -4.83 -4.95
N TYR A 65 -10.60 -4.24 -6.00
CA TYR A 65 -10.71 -2.79 -6.28
C TYR A 65 -11.66 -2.56 -7.46
N ASN A 66 -12.71 -1.78 -7.26
CA ASN A 66 -13.70 -1.47 -8.29
C ASN A 66 -13.48 -0.08 -8.89
N ALA A 67 -13.79 0.10 -10.17
CA ALA A 67 -13.60 1.37 -10.89
C ALA A 67 -14.43 2.55 -10.35
N ASN A 68 -15.43 2.29 -9.51
CA ASN A 68 -16.21 3.32 -8.82
C ASN A 68 -15.58 3.78 -7.49
N GLY A 69 -14.34 3.38 -7.21
CA GLY A 69 -13.62 3.76 -5.99
C GLY A 69 -13.99 2.94 -4.76
N THR A 70 -14.72 1.82 -4.89
CA THR A 70 -14.99 0.93 -3.74
C THR A 70 -14.04 -0.24 -3.70
N SER A 71 -13.70 -0.69 -2.49
CA SER A 71 -12.90 -1.89 -2.25
C SER A 71 -13.63 -2.88 -1.34
N ARG A 72 -13.29 -4.16 -1.48
CA ARG A 72 -13.67 -5.20 -0.53
C ARG A 72 -12.47 -6.09 -0.28
N SER A 73 -12.25 -6.48 0.97
CA SER A 73 -11.24 -7.48 1.31
C SER A 73 -11.81 -8.58 2.18
N LEU A 74 -11.38 -9.82 1.94
CA LEU A 74 -11.67 -10.97 2.79
C LEU A 74 -10.38 -11.73 3.04
N GLY A 75 -10.06 -11.98 4.30
CA GLY A 75 -8.82 -12.67 4.63
C GLY A 75 -8.68 -13.09 6.07
N ASN A 76 -7.51 -13.62 6.39
CA ASN A 76 -7.18 -14.11 7.70
C ASN A 76 -5.89 -13.47 8.22
N LEU A 77 -5.91 -13.13 9.50
CA LEU A 77 -4.74 -12.75 10.28
C LEU A 77 -4.42 -13.89 11.25
N LYS A 78 -3.17 -14.34 11.25
CA LYS A 78 -2.65 -15.39 12.12
C LYS A 78 -1.44 -14.88 12.87
N VAL A 79 -1.43 -15.11 14.19
CA VAL A 79 -0.28 -14.81 15.06
C VAL A 79 0.15 -16.07 15.78
N THR A 80 1.45 -16.35 15.73
CA THR A 80 2.09 -17.46 16.45
C THR A 80 3.21 -16.92 17.33
N VAL A 81 3.40 -17.51 18.51
CA VAL A 81 4.46 -17.12 19.47
C VAL A 81 5.16 -18.39 19.93
N GLY A 82 6.49 -18.46 19.78
CA GLY A 82 7.27 -19.66 20.08
C GLY A 82 6.78 -20.90 19.30
N GLY A 83 6.25 -20.70 18.10
CA GLY A 83 5.65 -21.75 17.26
C GLY A 83 4.24 -22.19 17.68
N MET A 84 3.67 -21.63 18.76
CA MET A 84 2.29 -21.91 19.17
C MET A 84 1.32 -20.91 18.55
N LEU A 85 0.20 -21.40 18.02
CA LEU A 85 -0.87 -20.54 17.53
C LEU A 85 -1.58 -19.84 18.69
N VAL A 86 -1.53 -18.50 18.71
CA VAL A 86 -2.17 -17.68 19.74
C VAL A 86 -3.42 -16.95 19.22
N MET A 87 -3.47 -16.69 17.91
CA MET A 87 -4.58 -15.97 17.30
C MET A 87 -4.75 -16.36 15.83
N THR A 88 -5.99 -16.57 15.44
CA THR A 88 -6.45 -16.65 14.05
C THR A 88 -7.80 -15.97 13.99
N ASN A 89 -7.89 -14.93 13.17
CA ASN A 89 -9.12 -14.20 12.92
C ASN A 89 -9.36 -14.12 11.42
N GLN A 90 -10.62 -14.10 11.05
CA GLN A 90 -11.07 -13.77 9.71
C GLN A 90 -11.64 -12.35 9.71
N TYR A 91 -11.36 -11.57 8.67
CA TYR A 91 -11.90 -10.24 8.50
C TYR A 91 -12.56 -10.09 7.13
N ASP A 92 -13.71 -9.41 7.11
CA ASP A 92 -14.39 -8.89 5.93
C ASP A 92 -14.40 -7.37 6.00
N PHE A 93 -13.65 -6.73 5.11
CA PHE A 93 -13.52 -5.29 5.00
C PHE A 93 -14.29 -4.78 3.79
N GLN A 94 -14.93 -3.63 3.95
CA GLN A 94 -15.42 -2.82 2.85
C GLN A 94 -14.85 -1.41 3.01
N GLY A 95 -14.50 -0.79 1.90
CA GLY A 95 -13.84 0.50 1.92
C GLY A 95 -14.06 1.29 0.64
N ASN A 96 -13.50 2.49 0.67
CA ASN A 96 -13.25 3.27 -0.52
C ASN A 96 -11.75 3.33 -0.76
N TRP A 97 -11.35 3.52 -2.01
CA TRP A 97 -9.96 3.69 -2.38
C TRP A 97 -9.80 4.86 -3.36
N GLU A 98 -8.66 5.55 -3.28
CA GLU A 98 -8.21 6.50 -4.30
C GLU A 98 -6.69 6.43 -4.46
N ILE A 99 -6.18 6.77 -5.64
CA ILE A 99 -4.75 6.97 -5.84
C ILE A 99 -4.48 8.48 -5.91
N LYS A 100 -3.59 8.96 -5.03
CA LYS A 100 -3.25 10.38 -4.96
C LYS A 100 -1.78 10.58 -4.65
N ASP A 101 -1.11 11.39 -5.47
CA ASP A 101 0.29 11.76 -5.28
C ASP A 101 1.26 10.56 -5.12
N GLY A 102 0.94 9.44 -5.78
CA GLY A 102 1.73 8.20 -5.70
C GLY A 102 1.34 7.24 -4.57
N TYR A 103 0.32 7.58 -3.78
CA TYR A 103 -0.18 6.76 -2.67
C TYR A 103 -1.51 6.11 -3.03
N LEU A 104 -1.70 4.88 -2.55
CA LEU A 104 -3.00 4.25 -2.42
C LEU A 104 -3.56 4.65 -1.05
N LEU A 105 -4.72 5.29 -1.06
CA LEU A 105 -5.46 5.69 0.14
C LEU A 105 -6.66 4.78 0.27
N GLU A 106 -6.80 4.07 1.39
CA GLU A 106 -7.89 3.13 1.63
C GLU A 106 -8.65 3.50 2.89
N THR A 107 -9.88 3.97 2.73
CA THR A 107 -10.76 4.34 3.84
C THR A 107 -11.68 3.19 4.18
N THR A 108 -11.56 2.64 5.39
CA THR A 108 -12.44 1.56 5.86
C THR A 108 -13.83 2.11 6.14
N THR A 109 -14.85 1.58 5.46
CA THR A 109 -16.26 1.96 5.70
C THR A 109 -16.99 0.93 6.56
N HIS A 110 -16.56 -0.31 6.50
CA HIS A 110 -17.11 -1.40 7.31
C HIS A 110 -16.03 -2.46 7.57
N VAL A 111 -16.05 -3.00 8.78
CA VAL A 111 -15.24 -4.16 9.16
C VAL A 111 -16.12 -5.15 9.92
N GLN A 112 -15.96 -6.42 9.61
CA GLN A 112 -16.49 -7.52 10.42
C GLN A 112 -15.36 -8.51 10.71
N GLY A 113 -15.03 -8.67 11.99
CA GLY A 113 -14.05 -9.65 12.46
C GLY A 113 -14.73 -10.89 13.06
N THR A 114 -14.22 -12.07 12.73
CA THR A 114 -14.61 -13.34 13.37
C THR A 114 -13.37 -13.98 13.98
N ASN A 115 -13.42 -14.25 15.28
CA ASN A 115 -12.37 -14.99 15.95
C ASN A 115 -12.51 -16.49 15.65
N LEU A 116 -11.47 -17.10 15.09
CA LEU A 116 -11.42 -18.53 14.75
C LEU A 116 -10.66 -19.37 15.78
N THR A 117 -10.13 -18.75 16.83
CA THR A 117 -9.35 -19.41 17.88
C THR A 117 -10.19 -19.59 19.14
N ASN A 118 -10.50 -20.84 19.48
CA ASN A 118 -11.33 -21.19 20.65
C ASN A 118 -10.82 -20.64 22.00
N ASN A 119 -9.54 -20.27 22.10
CA ASN A 119 -8.91 -19.79 23.33
C ASN A 119 -8.38 -18.35 23.24
N SER A 120 -8.66 -17.63 22.14
CA SER A 120 -8.21 -16.23 22.03
C SER A 120 -8.98 -15.37 23.03
N LYS A 121 -8.24 -14.50 23.74
CA LYS A 121 -8.81 -13.55 24.71
C LYS A 121 -9.41 -12.30 24.06
N LEU A 122 -9.26 -12.12 22.76
CA LEU A 122 -9.81 -10.98 22.02
C LEU A 122 -11.20 -11.35 21.50
N GLY A 123 -12.23 -10.64 21.96
CA GLY A 123 -13.57 -10.74 21.40
C GLY A 123 -13.66 -10.01 20.06
N ALA A 124 -14.80 -10.16 19.37
CA ALA A 124 -15.03 -9.49 18.09
C ALA A 124 -14.98 -7.95 18.19
N ALA A 125 -15.28 -7.38 19.37
CA ALA A 125 -15.21 -5.94 19.61
C ALA A 125 -13.76 -5.43 19.61
N GLU A 126 -12.86 -6.09 20.34
CA GLU A 126 -11.45 -5.73 20.38
C GLU A 126 -10.77 -5.89 19.01
N LEU A 127 -11.22 -6.87 18.20
CA LEU A 127 -10.74 -7.02 16.82
C LEU A 127 -11.22 -5.91 15.89
N ALA A 128 -12.41 -5.37 16.12
CA ALA A 128 -12.93 -4.25 15.35
C ALA A 128 -12.24 -2.94 15.75
N GLU A 129 -11.82 -2.78 17.01
CA GLU A 129 -11.04 -1.63 17.47
C GLU A 129 -9.65 -1.55 16.82
N MET A 130 -9.08 -2.67 16.36
CA MET A 130 -7.82 -2.67 15.60
C MET A 130 -7.95 -2.05 14.21
N PHE A 131 -9.16 -2.01 13.66
CA PHE A 131 -9.43 -1.51 12.31
C PHE A 131 -10.69 -0.64 12.30
N PRO A 132 -10.64 0.53 12.97
CA PRO A 132 -11.82 1.38 13.14
C PRO A 132 -12.36 1.87 11.78
N THR A 133 -13.69 1.93 11.68
CA THR A 133 -14.35 2.49 10.50
C THR A 133 -14.14 4.01 10.44
N GLY A 134 -13.87 4.53 9.25
CA GLY A 134 -13.59 5.93 8.98
C GLY A 134 -12.10 6.23 8.86
N ASP A 135 -11.24 5.33 9.32
CA ASP A 135 -9.79 5.48 9.21
C ASP A 135 -9.35 5.24 7.77
N THR A 136 -8.37 6.04 7.36
CA THR A 136 -7.75 5.96 6.04
C THR A 136 -6.33 5.49 6.19
N ASP A 137 -6.05 4.30 5.69
CA ASP A 137 -4.68 3.82 5.52
C ASP A 137 -4.03 4.51 4.32
N ARG A 138 -2.73 4.77 4.42
CA ARG A 138 -1.95 5.44 3.39
C ARG A 138 -0.70 4.64 3.10
N SER A 139 -0.68 4.06 1.90
CA SER A 139 0.43 3.24 1.45
C SER A 139 1.04 3.80 0.16
N PHE A 140 2.37 3.94 0.10
CA PHE A 140 3.08 4.36 -1.12
C PHE A 140 3.07 3.24 -2.15
N ILE A 141 2.74 3.54 -3.42
CA ILE A 141 2.76 2.54 -4.49
C ILE A 141 4.19 2.42 -5.02
N VAL A 142 4.86 1.33 -4.65
CA VAL A 142 6.20 0.98 -5.13
C VAL A 142 6.13 0.41 -6.54
N GLU A 143 5.14 -0.46 -6.80
CA GLU A 143 4.92 -1.07 -8.12
C GLU A 143 3.43 -1.29 -8.37
N LEU A 144 2.95 -0.93 -9.56
CA LEU A 144 1.63 -1.31 -10.06
C LEU A 144 1.71 -1.74 -11.53
N SER A 145 1.40 -3.00 -11.79
CA SER A 145 1.36 -3.63 -13.10
C SER A 145 0.12 -4.49 -13.28
N ASP A 146 -0.05 -5.11 -14.44
CA ASP A 146 -1.20 -6.00 -14.71
C ASP A 146 -1.21 -7.27 -13.86
N GLN A 147 -0.08 -7.60 -13.19
CA GLN A 147 0.09 -8.86 -12.43
C GLN A 147 0.54 -8.64 -10.99
N LYS A 148 1.12 -7.48 -10.67
CA LYS A 148 1.74 -7.21 -9.37
C LYS A 148 1.36 -5.83 -8.85
N LEU A 149 1.02 -5.77 -7.57
CA LEU A 149 0.89 -4.56 -6.78
C LEU A 149 1.84 -4.71 -5.59
N ILE A 150 2.71 -3.73 -5.39
CA ILE A 150 3.55 -3.60 -4.19
C ILE A 150 3.28 -2.24 -3.60
N THR A 151 2.84 -2.22 -2.36
CA THR A 151 2.70 -1.01 -1.56
C THR A 151 3.66 -1.02 -0.39
N GLN A 152 3.97 0.16 0.14
CA GLN A 152 4.85 0.35 1.28
C GLN A 152 4.19 1.29 2.29
N ASP A 153 4.12 0.89 3.55
CA ASP A 153 3.56 1.73 4.62
C ASP A 153 4.57 2.77 5.16
N GLU A 154 4.18 3.51 6.20
CA GLU A 154 5.01 4.54 6.82
C GLU A 154 6.27 3.97 7.52
N GLU A 155 6.25 2.69 7.88
CA GLU A 155 7.36 1.96 8.52
C GLU A 155 8.26 1.26 7.51
N SER A 156 8.04 1.51 6.21
CA SER A 156 8.76 0.91 5.09
C SER A 156 8.51 -0.59 4.90
N VAL A 157 7.43 -1.12 5.48
CA VAL A 157 7.01 -2.51 5.31
C VAL A 157 6.28 -2.66 3.99
N ASN A 158 6.69 -3.65 3.20
CA ASN A 158 6.06 -3.93 1.91
C ASN A 158 4.88 -4.88 2.06
N PHE A 159 3.78 -4.54 1.40
CA PHE A 159 2.66 -5.44 1.14
C PHE A 159 2.68 -5.85 -0.33
N GLU A 160 2.73 -7.16 -0.56
CA GLU A 160 2.78 -7.71 -1.92
C GLU A 160 1.46 -8.39 -2.29
N CYS A 161 0.96 -8.02 -3.46
CA CYS A 161 -0.26 -8.53 -4.02
C CYS A 161 -0.02 -9.07 -5.44
N SER A 162 -0.60 -10.24 -5.70
CA SER A 162 -0.60 -10.88 -7.01
C SER A 162 -2.00 -10.86 -7.61
N ARG A 163 -2.10 -10.64 -8.92
CA ARG A 163 -3.38 -10.57 -9.59
C ARG A 163 -4.07 -11.93 -9.62
N LYS A 164 -5.34 -12.02 -9.21
CA LYS A 164 -6.16 -13.23 -9.38
C LYS A 164 -6.72 -13.27 -10.80
N ARG A 165 -6.59 -14.44 -11.44
CA ARG A 165 -7.13 -14.70 -12.78
C ARG A 165 -8.60 -15.03 -12.75
#